data_AF-A0A662K3K4-F1
#
_entry.id   AF-A0A662K3K4-F1
#
_cell.length_a   1.000
_cell.length_b   1.000
_cell.length_c   1.000
_cell.angle_alpha   90.00
_cell.angle_beta   90.00
_cell.angle_gamma   90.00
#
_symmetry.space_group_name_H-M   'P 1'
#
loop_
_entity.id
_entity.type
_entity.pdbx_description
1 polymer ?
#
loop_
_entity_poly.entity_id
_entity_poly.type
_entity_poly.pdbx_seq_one_letter_code
_entity_poly.pdbx_strand_id
1 'polypeptide(L)' 'KQDDEYLLHIHAVLGDENKKTIGGHFINGVINVTGEIVILKTKINAKRVFDKETGLKALELE' A
#
# COMPACT_ATOMS: atom_id res chain seq x y z
N LYS A 1 -9.94 -9.38 -0.80
CA LYS A 1 -10.05 -9.60 -2.25
C LYS A 1 -11.36 -8.96 -2.65
N GLN A 2 -11.34 -8.00 -3.56
CA GLN A 2 -12.52 -7.28 -4.04
C GLN A 2 -12.49 -7.38 -5.56
N ASP A 3 -13.61 -7.75 -6.17
CA ASP A 3 -13.72 -7.93 -7.63
C ASP A 3 -12.63 -8.85 -8.20
N ASP A 4 -12.32 -9.94 -7.47
CA ASP A 4 -11.25 -10.90 -7.77
C ASP A 4 -9.82 -10.35 -7.79
N GLU A 5 -9.59 -9.12 -7.31
CA GLU A 5 -8.28 -8.51 -7.21
C GLU A 5 -7.85 -8.22 -5.74
N TYR A 6 -6.54 -8.16 -5.52
CA TYR A 6 -5.94 -7.69 -4.28
C TYR A 6 -5.50 -6.23 -4.43
N LEU A 7 -6.21 -5.33 -3.76
CA LEU A 7 -5.89 -3.91 -3.74
C LEU A 7 -4.94 -3.62 -2.57
N LEU A 8 -3.67 -3.45 -2.88
CA LEU A 8 -2.64 -3.09 -1.91
C LEU A 8 -2.48 -1.57 -1.87
N HIS A 9 -2.34 -1.02 -0.66
CA HIS A 9 -2.00 0.39 -0.46
C HIS A 9 -0.75 0.44 0.40
N ILE A 10 0.38 0.73 -0.24
CA ILE A 10 1.69 0.67 0.36
C ILE A 10 2.31 2.05 0.31
N HIS A 11 2.92 2.46 1.42
CA HIS A 11 3.80 3.63 1.47
C HIS A 11 5.21 3.13 1.76
N ALA A 12 6.20 3.82 1.22
CA ALA A 12 7.60 3.47 1.42
C ALA A 12 8.43 4.70 1.75
N VAL A 13 9.53 4.46 2.44
CA VAL A 13 10.59 5.43 2.71
C VAL A 13 11.89 4.75 2.28
N LEU A 14 12.57 5.33 1.29
CA LEU A 14 13.73 4.74 0.62
C LEU A 14 14.93 5.68 0.77
N GLY A 15 16.11 5.10 1.04
CA GLY A 15 17.37 5.84 1.08
C GLY A 15 18.16 5.65 -0.21
N ASP A 16 18.75 6.73 -0.73
CA ASP A 16 19.69 6.68 -1.85
C ASP A 16 21.15 6.57 -1.38
N GLU A 17 22.09 6.44 -2.32
CA GLU A 17 23.53 6.35 -2.06
C GLU A 17 24.12 7.59 -1.38
N ASN A 18 23.44 8.73 -1.46
CA ASN A 18 23.83 9.99 -0.84
C ASN A 18 23.23 10.15 0.57
N LYS A 19 22.60 9.10 1.12
CA LYS A 19 21.90 9.10 2.40
C LYS A 19 20.70 10.04 2.42
N LYS A 20 20.15 10.41 1.25
CA LYS A 20 18.92 11.19 1.15
C LYS A 20 17.73 10.24 1.20
N THR A 21 16.68 10.71 1.86
CA THR A 21 15.41 9.98 1.96
C THR A 21 14.42 10.46 0.90
N ILE A 22 13.73 9.51 0.27
CA ILE A 22 12.57 9.73 -0.60
C ILE A 22 11.41 8.93 -0.01
N GLY A 23 10.27 9.57 0.23
CA GLY A 23 9.11 8.93 0.85
C GLY A 23 7.81 9.29 0.14
N GLY A 24 6.84 8.37 0.18
CA GLY A 24 5.53 8.61 -0.40
C GLY A 24 4.73 7.33 -0.67
N HIS A 25 3.78 7.44 -1.58
CA HIS A 25 2.97 6.33 -2.05
C HIS A 25 3.80 5.41 -2.96
N PHE A 26 3.84 4.12 -2.64
CA PHE A 26 4.66 3.15 -3.34
C PHE A 26 3.87 2.49 -4.48
N ILE A 27 4.22 2.85 -5.72
CA ILE A 27 3.56 2.31 -6.93
C ILE A 27 4.16 0.96 -7.32
N ASN A 28 5.49 0.89 -7.41
CA ASN A 28 6.23 -0.31 -7.76
C ASN A 28 7.71 -0.17 -7.37
N GLY A 29 8.42 -1.29 -7.34
CA GLY A 29 9.87 -1.34 -7.14
C GLY A 29 10.38 -2.77 -7.22
N VAL A 30 11.71 -2.91 -7.32
CA VAL A 30 12.37 -4.22 -7.42
C VAL A 30 13.23 -4.45 -6.19
N ILE A 31 13.03 -5.57 -5.51
CA ILE A 31 13.90 -6.03 -4.44
C ILE A 31 15.19 -6.55 -5.08
N ASN A 32 16.32 -5.90 -4.80
CA ASN A 32 17.61 -6.31 -5.38
C ASN A 32 18.26 -7.48 -4.61
N VAL A 33 18.26 -7.42 -3.28
CA VAL A 33 18.92 -8.42 -2.42
C VAL A 33 17.90 -9.17 -1.58
N THR A 34 17.31 -8.49 -0.59
CA THR A 34 16.36 -9.08 0.35
C THR A 34 15.19 -8.13 0.57
N GLY A 35 13.98 -8.69 0.66
CA GLY A 35 12.79 -7.98 1.11
C GLY A 35 12.10 -8.80 2.18
N GLU A 36 12.13 -8.30 3.40
CA GLU A 36 11.49 -8.94 4.55
C GLU A 36 10.11 -8.30 4.75
N ILE A 37 9.05 -9.10 4.60
CA ILE A 37 7.67 -8.62 4.61
C ILE A 37 6.88 -9.40 5.66
N VAL A 38 6.27 -8.68 6.61
CA VAL A 38 5.38 -9.25 7.63
C VAL A 38 3.93 -8.92 7.29
N ILE A 39 3.08 -9.94 7.18
CA ILE A 39 1.66 -9.79 6.89
C ILE A 39 0.84 -10.16 8.13
N LEU A 40 0.15 -9.19 8.70
CA LEU A 40 -0.80 -9.40 9.79
C LEU A 40 -2.21 -9.57 9.23
N LYS A 41 -2.89 -10.64 9.63
CA LYS A 41 -4.27 -10.91 9.22
C LYS A 41 -5.25 -10.36 10.24
N THR A 42 -6.38 -9.85 9.76
CA THR A 42 -7.52 -9.42 10.59
C THR A 42 -8.80 -10.11 10.12
N LYS A 43 -9.77 -10.22 11.04
CA LYS A 43 -11.13 -10.69 10.72
C LYS A 43 -12.06 -9.54 10.30
N ILE A 44 -11.60 -8.29 10.38
CA ILE A 44 -12.38 -7.12 9.95
C ILE A 44 -12.60 -7.20 8.45
N ASN A 45 -13.87 -7.12 8.03
CA ASN A 45 -14.22 -6.96 6.63
C ASN A 45 -13.90 -5.52 6.23
N ALA A 46 -13.06 -5.36 5.21
CA ALA A 46 -12.68 -4.07 4.69
C ALA A 46 -12.76 -4.06 3.16
N LYS A 47 -13.26 -2.96 2.60
CA LYS A 47 -13.44 -2.77 1.15
C LYS A 47 -12.95 -1.39 0.72
N ARG A 48 -12.60 -1.27 -0.56
CA ARG A 48 -12.20 0.00 -1.18
C ARG A 48 -13.39 0.57 -1.96
N VAL A 49 -13.87 1.74 -1.57
CA VAL A 49 -15.00 2.43 -2.20
C VAL A 49 -14.53 3.75 -2.79
N PHE A 50 -15.03 4.09 -3.98
CA PHE A 50 -14.74 5.38 -4.61
C PHE A 50 -15.48 6.48 -3.86
N ASP A 51 -14.71 7.36 -3.23
CA ASP A 51 -15.21 8.56 -2.58
C ASP A 51 -15.19 9.72 -3.59
N LYS A 52 -16.37 10.28 -3.87
CA LYS A 52 -16.54 11.36 -4.86
C LYS A 52 -15.98 12.69 -4.37
N GLU A 53 -15.88 12.91 -3.06
CA GLU A 53 -15.37 14.16 -2.51
C GLU A 53 -13.85 14.25 -2.69
N THR A 54 -13.15 13.16 -2.37
CA THR A 54 -11.69 13.10 -2.49
C THR A 54 -11.19 12.60 -3.86
N GLY A 55 -12.05 11.92 -4.62
CA GLY A 55 -11.66 11.24 -5.85
C GLY A 55 -10.78 10.00 -5.63
N LEU A 56 -10.69 9.50 -4.39
CA LEU A 56 -9.84 8.38 -4.00
C LEU A 56 -10.64 7.11 -3.73
N LYS A 57 -9.96 5.96 -3.77
CA LYS A 57 -10.48 4.69 -3.24
C LYS A 57 -10.27 4.64 -1.73
N ALA A 58 -11.23 5.15 -0.96
CA ALA A 58 -11.21 5.13 0.51
C ALA A 58 -11.33 3.70 1.05
N LEU A 59 -10.78 3.46 2.25
CA LEU A 59 -10.97 2.20 2.97
C LEU A 59 -12.21 2.33 3.86
N GLU A 60 -13.21 1.50 3.60
CA GLU A 60 -14.37 1.36 4.48
C GLU A 60 -14.26 0.05 5.26
N LEU A 61 -14.58 0.14 6.56
CA LEU A 61 -14.71 -1.00 7.45
C LEU A 61 -16.21 -1.26 7.66
N GLU A 62 -16.60 -2.53 7.69
CA GLU A 62 -17.94 -2.95 8.13
C GLU A 62 -18.01 -3.07 9.66
#